data_AF-A0A1F8GL92-F1
#
_entry.id   AF-A0A1F8GL92-F1
#
_cell.length_a   1.000
_cell.length_b   1.000
_cell.length_c   1.000
_cell.angle_alpha   90.00
_cell.angle_beta   90.00
_cell.angle_gamma   90.00
#
_symmetry.space_group_name_H-M   'P 1'
#
loop_
_entity.id
_entity.type
_entity.pdbx_description
1 polymer ?
#
loop_
_entity_poly.entity_id
_entity_poly.type
_entity_poly.pdbx_seq_one_letter_code
_entity_poly.pdbx_strand_id
1 'polypeptide(L)'
;MTELKEPQTKNPESTKHFSAVDGVISENMTIKDKEEIRDFFIERFEKQDIEDIKGGEIELSPEQASLVDKANRTTNEFLTRIGVDPKIDIGPKNIHVLNEETFDMLVKKSNIDPWASVNPKRCAAFAHTPNQGIFIREKKAQDDIAFLHLVIHEMLHFKGYITLQPAVVGNEELLTERRMGLRMRQIERVKKTKPDGSAEKFNQPGQLYFSGLDEAIIEKSALHIVRNYDLISKPELRDELEKSELLRKAMMARLEYNFKERGDKMSDEATNELTKIYFHLDLQSVILPEAGRLWDEYEKSGRDPSFLENAISFYCDYQGERHLSGYVEEKFKLDNLTVKIYSKNPGRFSSLQEVAVIFAQAVFTGKVLPLARLIDETFGKGSFRRLGEGKDITAEEDT
;
A
#
# COMPACT_ATOMS: atom_id res chain seq x y z
N MET A 1 20.56 1.35 22.57
CA MET A 1 19.68 0.18 22.76
C MET A 1 18.58 0.63 23.69
N THR A 2 17.39 0.86 23.16
CA THR A 2 16.23 1.28 23.94
C THR A 2 15.14 0.28 23.65
N GLU A 3 14.80 -0.51 24.66
CA GLU A 3 13.83 -1.59 24.61
C GLU A 3 12.43 -1.05 24.26
N LEU A 4 11.86 -1.62 23.20
CA LEU A 4 10.43 -1.49 22.89
C LEU A 4 9.65 -2.03 24.10
N LYS A 5 8.76 -1.21 24.65
CA LYS A 5 7.96 -1.58 25.84
C LYS A 5 7.15 -2.84 25.58
N GLU A 6 7.13 -3.74 26.57
CA GLU A 6 6.28 -4.93 26.56
C GLU A 6 4.79 -4.55 26.40
N PRO A 7 4.00 -5.35 25.66
CA PRO A 7 2.60 -5.07 25.45
C PRO A 7 1.83 -5.17 26.77
N GLN A 8 1.21 -4.07 27.19
CA GLN A 8 0.25 -4.10 28.28
C GLN A 8 -1.05 -4.76 27.79
N THR A 9 -1.39 -5.91 28.35
CA THR A 9 -2.66 -6.58 28.11
C THR A 9 -3.81 -5.72 28.67
N LYS A 10 -4.71 -5.26 27.79
CA LYS A 10 -5.98 -4.62 28.19
C LYS A 10 -7.18 -5.36 27.59
N ASN A 11 -8.11 -5.62 28.50
CA ASN A 11 -9.53 -5.95 28.44
C ASN A 11 -10.10 -6.73 27.22
N PRO A 12 -10.62 -7.96 27.39
CA PRO A 12 -11.09 -8.83 26.31
C PRO A 12 -12.47 -8.50 25.70
N GLU A 13 -13.04 -7.31 25.97
CA GLU A 13 -14.36 -6.89 25.46
C GLU A 13 -14.32 -5.77 24.40
N SER A 14 -13.18 -5.56 23.73
CA SER A 14 -13.20 -4.75 22.49
C SER A 14 -13.91 -5.55 21.41
N THR A 15 -15.07 -5.07 20.96
CA THR A 15 -15.81 -5.61 19.81
C THR A 15 -14.85 -5.83 18.64
N LYS A 16 -14.48 -7.08 18.36
CA LYS A 16 -13.75 -7.40 17.11
C LYS A 16 -14.59 -6.86 15.95
N HIS A 17 -13.97 -6.08 15.07
CA HIS A 17 -14.62 -5.67 13.85
C HIS A 17 -14.64 -6.89 12.91
N PHE A 18 -15.82 -7.39 12.58
CA PHE A 18 -16.00 -8.56 11.71
C PHE A 18 -16.00 -8.20 10.22
N SER A 19 -15.61 -6.97 9.87
CA SER A 19 -15.40 -6.50 8.50
C SER A 19 -14.28 -5.45 8.46
N ALA A 20 -13.74 -5.19 7.27
CA ALA A 20 -12.73 -4.15 7.07
C ALA A 20 -13.31 -2.73 7.24
N VAL A 21 -14.64 -2.56 7.22
CA VAL A 21 -15.31 -1.25 7.26
C VAL A 21 -15.56 -0.79 8.71
N ASP A 22 -15.02 0.36 9.10
CA ASP A 22 -15.19 0.94 10.43
C ASP A 22 -16.52 1.71 10.58
N GLY A 23 -17.14 2.13 9.48
CA GLY A 23 -18.50 2.68 9.52
C GLY A 23 -18.93 3.44 8.26
N VAL A 24 -20.17 3.91 8.30
CA VAL A 24 -20.80 4.71 7.23
C VAL A 24 -21.11 6.11 7.74
N ILE A 25 -20.58 7.12 7.05
CA ILE A 25 -20.80 8.54 7.33
C ILE A 25 -21.91 9.06 6.43
N SER A 26 -23.10 9.22 7.01
CA SER A 26 -24.27 9.81 6.35
C SER A 26 -25.20 10.43 7.40
N GLU A 27 -25.69 11.62 7.09
CA GLU A 27 -26.73 12.34 7.87
C GLU A 27 -28.15 11.86 7.51
N ASN A 28 -28.31 11.22 6.33
CA ASN A 28 -29.62 10.82 5.79
C ASN A 28 -29.97 9.35 6.07
N MET A 29 -29.03 8.59 6.64
CA MET A 29 -29.23 7.18 6.98
C MET A 29 -29.61 7.02 8.45
N THR A 30 -30.63 6.23 8.70
CA THR A 30 -31.04 5.82 10.04
C THR A 30 -29.99 4.92 10.69
N ILE A 31 -30.11 4.67 11.99
CA ILE A 31 -29.28 3.69 12.70
C ILE A 31 -29.46 2.31 12.08
N LYS A 32 -30.71 1.94 11.78
CA LYS A 32 -31.06 0.65 11.18
C LYS A 32 -30.41 0.45 9.81
N ASP A 33 -30.40 1.47 8.95
CA ASP A 33 -29.74 1.37 7.63
C ASP A 33 -28.24 1.10 7.78
N LYS A 34 -27.59 1.72 8.79
CA LYS A 34 -26.16 1.52 9.07
C LYS A 34 -25.88 0.13 9.63
N GLU A 35 -26.79 -0.43 10.43
CA GLU A 35 -26.72 -1.81 10.92
C GLU A 35 -26.88 -2.81 9.76
N GLU A 36 -27.85 -2.61 8.87
CA GLU A 36 -28.05 -3.46 7.68
C GLU A 36 -26.82 -3.45 6.75
N ILE A 37 -26.19 -2.28 6.55
CA ILE A 37 -24.94 -2.17 5.78
C ILE A 37 -23.79 -2.91 6.49
N ARG A 38 -23.68 -2.78 7.82
CA ARG A 38 -22.66 -3.47 8.59
C ARG A 38 -22.82 -4.99 8.44
N ASP A 39 -24.03 -5.50 8.61
CA ASP A 39 -24.33 -6.93 8.51
C ASP A 39 -24.05 -7.45 7.09
N PHE A 40 -24.38 -6.66 6.06
CA PHE A 40 -23.99 -6.96 4.67
C PHE A 40 -22.47 -7.16 4.51
N PHE A 41 -21.65 -6.26 5.05
CA PHE A 41 -20.19 -6.39 4.94
C PHE A 41 -19.63 -7.55 5.77
N ILE A 42 -20.21 -7.85 6.93
CA ILE A 42 -19.84 -9.02 7.74
C ILE A 42 -20.15 -10.30 6.95
N GLU A 43 -21.37 -10.42 6.43
CA GLU A 43 -21.79 -11.57 5.63
C GLU A 43 -20.92 -11.72 4.38
N ARG A 44 -20.60 -10.61 3.71
CA ARG A 44 -19.71 -10.61 2.53
C ARG A 44 -18.33 -11.13 2.89
N PHE A 45 -17.71 -10.62 3.96
CA PHE A 45 -16.42 -11.06 4.46
C PHE A 45 -16.42 -12.53 4.88
N GLU A 46 -17.51 -13.01 5.48
CA GLU A 46 -17.61 -14.39 5.94
C GLU A 46 -17.84 -15.40 4.81
N LYS A 47 -18.71 -15.08 3.85
CA LYS A 47 -19.13 -16.03 2.80
C LYS A 47 -18.16 -16.08 1.63
N GLN A 48 -17.60 -14.93 1.23
CA GLN A 48 -16.73 -14.79 0.05
C GLN A 48 -17.26 -15.49 -1.22
N ASP A 49 -18.59 -15.58 -1.38
CA ASP A 49 -19.23 -16.10 -2.59
C ASP A 49 -19.32 -14.99 -3.65
N ILE A 50 -18.29 -14.87 -4.48
CA ILE A 50 -18.12 -13.78 -5.44
C ILE A 50 -18.32 -14.33 -6.86
N GLU A 51 -19.47 -14.05 -7.45
CA GLU A 51 -19.82 -14.58 -8.78
C GLU A 51 -18.82 -14.15 -9.87
N ASP A 52 -18.33 -12.91 -9.80
CA ASP A 52 -17.44 -12.32 -10.83
C ASP A 52 -16.08 -13.05 -10.98
N ILE A 53 -15.68 -13.90 -10.02
CA ILE A 53 -14.37 -14.57 -10.04
C ILE A 53 -14.44 -16.09 -10.28
N LYS A 54 -15.61 -16.72 -10.18
CA LYS A 54 -15.75 -18.19 -10.20
C LYS A 54 -15.14 -18.87 -11.42
N GLY A 55 -15.09 -18.19 -12.57
CA GLY A 55 -14.55 -18.71 -13.82
C GLY A 55 -13.02 -18.67 -13.95
N GLY A 56 -12.32 -18.00 -13.03
CA GLY A 56 -10.87 -17.81 -13.16
C GLY A 56 -10.11 -17.66 -11.85
N GLU A 57 -10.73 -18.03 -10.74
CA GLU A 57 -10.07 -18.19 -9.45
C GLU A 57 -9.21 -19.45 -9.43
N ILE A 58 -8.01 -19.31 -8.87
CA ILE A 58 -7.03 -20.37 -8.69
C ILE A 58 -6.94 -20.67 -7.20
N GLU A 59 -7.09 -21.93 -6.85
CA GLU A 59 -7.01 -22.39 -5.45
C GLU A 59 -5.61 -22.13 -4.88
N LEU A 60 -5.56 -21.58 -3.67
CA LEU A 60 -4.31 -21.39 -2.95
C LEU A 60 -3.70 -22.74 -2.58
N SER A 61 -2.39 -22.88 -2.73
CA SER A 61 -1.68 -24.03 -2.18
C SER A 61 -1.72 -24.03 -0.65
N PRO A 62 -1.54 -25.20 0.02
CA PRO A 62 -1.38 -25.26 1.48
C PRO A 62 -0.28 -24.33 1.99
N GLU A 63 0.79 -24.18 1.21
CA GLU A 63 1.90 -23.28 1.50
C GLU A 63 1.46 -21.81 1.47
N GLN A 64 0.74 -21.38 0.43
CA GLN A 64 0.19 -20.02 0.33
C GLN A 64 -0.82 -19.73 1.43
N ALA A 65 -1.70 -20.68 1.77
CA ALA A 65 -2.62 -20.54 2.90
C ALA A 65 -1.87 -20.33 4.22
N SER A 66 -0.77 -21.06 4.44
CA SER A 66 0.11 -20.86 5.62
C SER A 66 0.79 -19.49 5.61
N LEU A 67 1.17 -18.96 4.44
CA LEU A 67 1.71 -17.61 4.30
C LEU A 67 0.69 -16.54 4.66
N VAL A 68 -0.59 -16.73 4.30
CA VAL A 68 -1.68 -15.82 4.69
C VAL A 68 -1.85 -15.76 6.21
N ASP A 69 -1.82 -16.91 6.89
CA ASP A 69 -1.90 -16.94 8.37
C ASP A 69 -0.73 -16.20 9.03
N LYS A 70 0.48 -16.35 8.48
CA LYS A 70 1.66 -15.61 8.93
C LYS A 70 1.56 -14.12 8.67
N ALA A 71 1.07 -13.72 7.50
CA ALA A 71 0.84 -12.32 7.16
C ALA A 71 -0.11 -11.67 8.19
N ASN A 72 -1.18 -12.35 8.61
CA ASN A 72 -2.04 -11.85 9.69
C ASN A 72 -1.29 -11.67 11.01
N ARG A 73 -0.59 -12.69 11.49
CA ARG A 73 0.10 -12.61 12.79
C ARG A 73 1.09 -11.45 12.83
N THR A 74 1.87 -11.29 11.76
CA THR A 74 2.95 -10.29 11.71
C THR A 74 2.45 -8.88 11.43
N THR A 75 1.41 -8.72 10.59
CA THR A 75 0.72 -7.42 10.47
C THR A 75 0.08 -7.03 11.80
N ASN A 76 -0.55 -7.96 12.53
CA ASN A 76 -1.10 -7.70 13.86
C ASN A 76 -0.01 -7.32 14.89
N GLU A 77 1.11 -8.02 14.87
CA GLU A 77 2.25 -7.70 15.73
C GLU A 77 2.82 -6.31 15.42
N PHE A 78 2.97 -5.98 14.13
CA PHE A 78 3.39 -4.65 13.68
C PHE A 78 2.45 -3.56 14.18
N LEU A 79 1.13 -3.73 13.97
CA LEU A 79 0.11 -2.77 14.43
C LEU A 79 0.19 -2.59 15.96
N THR A 80 0.29 -3.68 16.70
CA THR A 80 0.40 -3.65 18.17
C THR A 80 1.65 -2.86 18.62
N ARG A 81 2.80 -3.08 17.97
CA ARG A 81 4.07 -2.38 18.28
C ARG A 81 4.00 -0.88 18.02
N ILE A 82 3.19 -0.44 17.06
CA ILE A 82 2.95 1.00 16.81
C ILE A 82 1.76 1.56 17.61
N GLY A 83 1.21 0.79 18.56
CA GLY A 83 0.13 1.22 19.46
C GLY A 83 -1.25 1.22 18.79
N VAL A 84 -1.47 0.33 17.83
CA VAL A 84 -2.74 0.14 17.12
C VAL A 84 -3.27 -1.26 17.39
N ASP A 85 -4.52 -1.34 17.85
CA ASP A 85 -5.18 -2.62 18.09
C ASP A 85 -5.62 -3.23 16.73
N PRO A 86 -5.18 -4.44 16.38
CA PRO A 86 -5.61 -5.10 15.16
C PRO A 86 -7.11 -5.42 15.21
N LYS A 87 -7.85 -4.97 14.19
CA LYS A 87 -9.33 -5.05 14.20
C LYS A 87 -9.90 -6.35 13.63
N ILE A 88 -9.20 -6.98 12.68
CA ILE A 88 -9.67 -8.12 11.89
C ILE A 88 -8.51 -9.02 11.47
N ASP A 89 -8.76 -10.33 11.38
CA ASP A 89 -7.88 -11.30 10.71
C ASP A 89 -8.48 -11.68 9.36
N ILE A 90 -7.66 -11.65 8.31
CA ILE A 90 -8.08 -11.85 6.92
C ILE A 90 -7.66 -13.26 6.49
N GLY A 91 -8.57 -14.22 6.53
CA GLY A 91 -8.24 -15.62 6.31
C GLY A 91 -7.95 -15.96 4.83
N PRO A 92 -7.41 -17.15 4.54
CA PRO A 92 -7.14 -17.61 3.17
C PRO A 92 -8.35 -17.51 2.23
N LYS A 93 -9.57 -17.73 2.74
CA LYS A 93 -10.82 -17.59 1.97
C LYS A 93 -11.07 -16.18 1.41
N ASN A 94 -10.42 -15.17 1.98
CA ASN A 94 -10.55 -13.77 1.58
C ASN A 94 -9.44 -13.34 0.60
N ILE A 95 -8.54 -14.26 0.22
CA ILE A 95 -7.43 -14.02 -0.69
C ILE A 95 -7.69 -14.82 -1.97
N HIS A 96 -7.88 -14.12 -3.09
CA HIS A 96 -8.27 -14.71 -4.36
C HIS A 96 -7.14 -14.50 -5.38
N VAL A 97 -6.53 -15.59 -5.85
CA VAL A 97 -5.58 -15.55 -6.97
C VAL A 97 -6.37 -15.74 -8.25
N LEU A 98 -6.27 -14.79 -9.19
CA LEU A 98 -7.06 -14.79 -10.40
C LEU A 98 -6.17 -14.88 -11.64
N ASN A 99 -6.63 -15.65 -12.63
CA ASN A 99 -6.04 -15.61 -13.97
C ASN A 99 -6.14 -14.20 -14.58
N GLU A 100 -5.30 -13.91 -15.57
CA GLU A 100 -5.14 -12.56 -16.14
C GLU A 100 -6.45 -11.97 -16.67
N GLU A 101 -7.28 -12.77 -17.35
CA GLU A 101 -8.54 -12.33 -17.96
C GLU A 101 -9.55 -11.91 -16.88
N THR A 102 -9.71 -12.74 -15.85
CA THR A 102 -10.65 -12.50 -14.76
C THR A 102 -10.20 -11.32 -13.90
N PHE A 103 -8.90 -11.21 -13.62
CA PHE A 103 -8.34 -10.07 -12.90
C PHE A 103 -8.57 -8.76 -13.67
N ASP A 104 -8.25 -8.71 -14.96
CA ASP A 104 -8.42 -7.51 -15.79
C ASP A 104 -9.90 -7.09 -15.90
N MET A 105 -10.81 -8.06 -16.02
CA MET A 105 -12.26 -7.81 -15.99
C MET A 105 -12.69 -7.19 -14.65
N LEU A 106 -12.25 -7.76 -13.53
CA LEU A 106 -12.61 -7.29 -12.21
C LEU A 106 -12.08 -5.86 -11.97
N VAL A 107 -10.82 -5.57 -12.32
CA VAL A 107 -10.24 -4.22 -12.21
C VAL A 107 -11.04 -3.18 -12.98
N LYS A 108 -11.48 -3.50 -14.21
CA LYS A 108 -12.30 -2.59 -15.02
C LYS A 108 -13.67 -2.35 -14.39
N LYS A 109 -14.30 -3.38 -13.82
CA LYS A 109 -15.62 -3.29 -13.19
C LYS A 109 -15.58 -2.55 -11.86
N SER A 110 -14.55 -2.78 -11.07
CA SER A 110 -14.43 -2.27 -9.70
C SER A 110 -14.08 -0.78 -9.61
N ASN A 111 -13.60 -0.16 -10.69
CA ASN A 111 -13.25 1.27 -10.73
C ASN A 111 -12.35 1.71 -9.55
N ILE A 112 -11.43 0.84 -9.15
CA ILE A 112 -10.59 0.94 -7.93
C ILE A 112 -9.73 2.21 -7.96
N ASP A 113 -9.23 2.55 -9.15
CA ASP A 113 -8.53 3.79 -9.45
C ASP A 113 -8.71 4.12 -10.94
N PRO A 114 -8.99 5.39 -11.33
CA PRO A 114 -9.05 5.81 -12.73
C PRO A 114 -7.85 5.36 -13.58
N TRP A 115 -6.66 5.28 -12.98
CA TRP A 115 -5.44 4.83 -13.63
C TRP A 115 -5.38 3.32 -13.83
N ALA A 116 -5.80 2.54 -12.83
CA ALA A 116 -5.88 1.08 -12.92
C ALA A 116 -6.94 0.64 -13.94
N SER A 117 -8.05 1.37 -14.07
CA SER A 117 -9.07 1.10 -15.08
C SER A 117 -8.59 1.38 -16.51
N VAL A 118 -7.62 2.29 -16.70
CA VAL A 118 -7.03 2.61 -18.01
C VAL A 118 -5.89 1.64 -18.38
N ASN A 119 -5.14 1.13 -17.39
CA ASN A 119 -4.10 0.13 -17.63
C ASN A 119 -4.08 -0.98 -16.56
N PRO A 120 -5.01 -1.96 -16.63
CA PRO A 120 -5.16 -3.01 -15.62
C PRO A 120 -3.88 -3.83 -15.40
N LYS A 121 -3.05 -3.96 -16.44
CA LYS A 121 -1.80 -4.74 -16.42
C LYS A 121 -0.76 -4.23 -15.42
N ARG A 122 -0.90 -2.98 -14.96
CA ARG A 122 0.00 -2.40 -13.95
C ARG A 122 -0.43 -2.67 -12.51
N CYS A 123 -1.62 -3.23 -12.30
CA CYS A 123 -2.10 -3.66 -10.99
C CYS A 123 -1.72 -5.13 -10.75
N ALA A 124 -0.99 -5.37 -9.66
CA ALA A 124 -0.54 -6.69 -9.24
C ALA A 124 -1.49 -7.33 -8.22
N ALA A 125 -2.04 -6.51 -7.33
CA ALA A 125 -3.05 -6.88 -6.35
C ALA A 125 -3.89 -5.65 -5.97
N PHE A 126 -5.03 -5.89 -5.33
CA PHE A 126 -5.81 -4.84 -4.67
C PHE A 126 -6.73 -5.42 -3.58
N ALA A 127 -6.90 -4.66 -2.50
CA ALA A 127 -7.92 -4.83 -1.49
C ALA A 127 -9.24 -4.20 -1.96
N HIS A 128 -10.31 -4.99 -2.13
CA HIS A 128 -11.59 -4.50 -2.64
C HIS A 128 -12.63 -4.35 -1.54
N THR A 129 -12.86 -3.12 -1.08
CA THR A 129 -13.82 -2.84 -0.01
C THR A 129 -15.22 -3.42 -0.27
N PRO A 130 -15.84 -3.29 -1.47
CA PRO A 130 -17.17 -3.86 -1.72
C PRO A 130 -17.24 -5.39 -1.61
N ASN A 131 -16.19 -6.11 -2.01
CA ASN A 131 -16.16 -7.58 -1.94
C ASN A 131 -15.55 -8.13 -0.64
N GLN A 132 -14.93 -7.27 0.19
CA GLN A 132 -14.24 -7.69 1.41
C GLN A 132 -13.19 -8.79 1.16
N GLY A 133 -12.57 -8.76 -0.03
CA GLY A 133 -11.55 -9.71 -0.49
C GLY A 133 -10.32 -8.99 -1.07
N ILE A 134 -9.19 -9.69 -1.03
CA ILE A 134 -7.92 -9.30 -1.63
C ILE A 134 -7.76 -10.10 -2.91
N PHE A 135 -7.49 -9.43 -4.02
CA PHE A 135 -7.36 -10.04 -5.34
C PHE A 135 -5.93 -9.91 -5.81
N ILE A 136 -5.32 -11.00 -6.27
CA ILE A 136 -3.93 -11.07 -6.70
C ILE A 136 -3.88 -11.66 -8.11
N ARG A 137 -3.08 -11.03 -8.98
CA ARG A 137 -2.84 -11.52 -10.35
C ARG A 137 -1.99 -12.80 -10.29
N GLU A 138 -2.42 -13.86 -10.96
CA GLU A 138 -1.77 -15.18 -10.98
C GLU A 138 -0.26 -15.10 -11.20
N LYS A 139 0.21 -14.40 -12.24
CA LYS A 139 1.65 -14.28 -12.55
C LYS A 139 2.47 -13.70 -11.41
N LYS A 140 1.86 -12.94 -10.51
CA LYS A 140 2.52 -12.32 -9.35
C LYS A 140 2.45 -13.21 -8.11
N ALA A 141 1.56 -14.19 -8.09
CA ALA A 141 1.38 -15.14 -7.00
C ALA A 141 2.25 -16.41 -7.12
N GLN A 142 2.99 -16.58 -8.23
CA GLN A 142 3.84 -17.76 -8.48
C GLN A 142 5.10 -17.81 -7.62
N ASP A 143 5.59 -16.65 -7.18
CA ASP A 143 6.71 -16.53 -6.26
C ASP A 143 6.19 -16.28 -4.84
N ASP A 144 6.57 -17.13 -3.88
CA ASP A 144 6.05 -17.10 -2.52
C ASP A 144 6.38 -15.79 -1.78
N ILE A 145 7.54 -15.17 -2.06
CA ILE A 145 7.93 -13.91 -1.44
C ILE A 145 7.12 -12.76 -2.04
N ALA A 146 6.95 -12.73 -3.37
CA ALA A 146 6.10 -11.75 -4.04
C ALA A 146 4.66 -11.86 -3.57
N PHE A 147 4.13 -13.09 -3.49
CA PHE A 147 2.81 -13.37 -2.93
C PHE A 147 2.68 -12.85 -1.50
N LEU A 148 3.64 -13.18 -0.63
CA LEU A 148 3.63 -12.73 0.77
C LEU A 148 3.66 -11.20 0.88
N HIS A 149 4.50 -10.52 0.10
CA HIS A 149 4.57 -9.06 0.08
C HIS A 149 3.25 -8.43 -0.36
N LEU A 150 2.65 -8.92 -1.46
CA LEU A 150 1.36 -8.43 -1.96
C LEU A 150 0.23 -8.67 -0.94
N VAL A 151 0.18 -9.86 -0.34
CA VAL A 151 -0.81 -10.16 0.71
C VAL A 151 -0.64 -9.20 1.87
N ILE A 152 0.57 -8.98 2.36
CA ILE A 152 0.82 -8.04 3.48
C ILE A 152 0.40 -6.62 3.09
N HIS A 153 0.78 -6.15 1.89
CA HIS A 153 0.42 -4.82 1.40
C HIS A 153 -1.10 -4.62 1.41
N GLU A 154 -1.84 -5.52 0.77
CA GLU A 154 -3.30 -5.40 0.67
C GLU A 154 -4.00 -5.65 2.02
N MET A 155 -3.45 -6.52 2.87
CA MET A 155 -3.96 -6.72 4.23
C MET A 155 -3.82 -5.44 5.07
N LEU A 156 -2.75 -4.68 4.91
CA LEU A 156 -2.57 -3.41 5.60
C LEU A 156 -3.61 -2.38 5.17
N HIS A 157 -4.02 -2.35 3.89
CA HIS A 157 -5.15 -1.52 3.46
C HIS A 157 -6.43 -1.89 4.19
N PHE A 158 -6.78 -3.19 4.27
CA PHE A 158 -7.97 -3.66 5.00
C PHE A 158 -7.90 -3.48 6.51
N LYS A 159 -6.72 -3.60 7.11
CA LYS A 159 -6.51 -3.32 8.54
C LYS A 159 -6.43 -1.81 8.82
N GLY A 160 -6.27 -0.98 7.80
CA GLY A 160 -6.36 0.47 7.85
C GLY A 160 -7.75 1.00 8.16
N TYR A 161 -7.86 2.26 8.56
CA TYR A 161 -9.15 2.87 8.88
C TYR A 161 -9.98 3.13 7.61
N ILE A 162 -11.15 2.51 7.50
CA ILE A 162 -12.04 2.57 6.34
C ILE A 162 -13.41 3.09 6.75
N THR A 163 -13.85 4.18 6.12
CA THR A 163 -15.24 4.64 6.24
C THR A 163 -15.86 4.85 4.88
N LEU A 164 -17.15 4.55 4.79
CA LEU A 164 -17.94 4.70 3.58
C LEU A 164 -18.85 5.93 3.68
N GLN A 165 -19.33 6.38 2.54
CA GLN A 165 -20.36 7.40 2.41
C GLN A 165 -21.23 7.14 1.18
N PRO A 166 -22.51 7.51 1.18
CA PRO A 166 -23.35 7.42 -0.01
C PRO A 166 -22.91 8.43 -1.07
N ALA A 167 -22.85 8.00 -2.33
CA ALA A 167 -22.62 8.86 -3.49
C ALA A 167 -23.33 8.29 -4.72
N VAL A 168 -23.65 9.18 -5.67
CA VAL A 168 -24.18 8.82 -6.98
C VAL A 168 -23.02 8.70 -7.94
N VAL A 169 -22.90 7.54 -8.59
CA VAL A 169 -21.95 7.27 -9.66
C VAL A 169 -22.75 6.95 -10.93
N GLY A 170 -22.66 7.83 -11.93
CA GLY A 170 -23.52 7.74 -13.11
C GLY A 170 -24.99 7.94 -12.73
N ASN A 171 -25.78 6.86 -12.76
CA ASN A 171 -27.20 6.86 -12.41
C ASN A 171 -27.52 6.00 -11.17
N GLU A 172 -26.50 5.51 -10.46
CA GLU A 172 -26.67 4.58 -9.33
C GLU A 172 -26.23 5.22 -8.02
N GLU A 173 -26.98 5.01 -6.96
CA GLU A 173 -26.56 5.32 -5.58
C GLU A 173 -25.74 4.15 -5.04
N LEU A 174 -24.49 4.41 -4.70
CA LEU A 174 -23.54 3.44 -4.19
C LEU A 174 -22.91 3.92 -2.89
N LEU A 175 -22.40 2.98 -2.10
CA LEU A 175 -21.46 3.30 -1.04
C LEU A 175 -20.07 3.42 -1.63
N THR A 176 -19.47 4.60 -1.49
CA THR A 176 -18.08 4.85 -1.88
C THR A 176 -17.22 5.08 -0.65
N GLU A 177 -15.93 4.80 -0.77
CA GLU A 177 -14.96 5.10 0.27
C GLU A 177 -14.90 6.60 0.50
N ARG A 178 -15.31 7.03 1.69
CA ARG A 178 -15.03 8.37 2.19
C ARG A 178 -13.56 8.48 2.56
N ARG A 179 -13.06 7.43 3.21
CA ARG A 179 -11.70 7.39 3.71
C ARG A 179 -11.20 5.95 3.74
N MET A 180 -9.96 5.76 3.30
CA MET A 180 -9.18 4.54 3.47
C MET A 180 -7.79 4.93 3.93
N GLY A 181 -7.40 4.53 5.14
CA GLY A 181 -6.14 4.97 5.71
C GLY A 181 -6.09 6.49 5.87
N LEU A 182 -5.11 7.12 5.24
CA LEU A 182 -4.99 8.57 5.12
C LEU A 182 -5.71 9.14 3.88
N ARG A 183 -6.05 8.32 2.87
CA ARG A 183 -6.76 8.77 1.67
C ARG A 183 -8.13 9.30 2.03
N MET A 184 -8.46 10.48 1.55
CA MET A 184 -9.77 11.09 1.80
C MET A 184 -10.42 11.49 0.49
N ARG A 185 -11.66 11.05 0.29
CA ARG A 185 -12.46 11.39 -0.88
C ARG A 185 -13.45 12.49 -0.52
N GLN A 186 -13.31 13.63 -1.19
CA GLN A 186 -14.29 14.70 -1.09
C GLN A 186 -15.61 14.28 -1.74
N ILE A 187 -16.73 14.73 -1.15
CA ILE A 187 -18.03 14.69 -1.81
C ILE A 187 -18.29 16.06 -2.45
N GLU A 188 -18.69 16.02 -3.71
CA GLU A 188 -19.21 17.17 -4.42
C GLU A 188 -20.73 17.12 -4.46
N ARG A 189 -21.37 18.23 -4.10
CA ARG A 189 -22.83 18.35 -4.16
C ARG A 189 -23.23 18.96 -5.50
N VAL A 190 -23.79 18.14 -6.37
CA VAL A 190 -24.22 18.53 -7.72
C VAL A 190 -25.72 18.77 -7.75
N LYS A 191 -26.16 19.71 -8.58
CA LYS A 191 -27.56 20.00 -8.84
C LYS A 191 -27.93 19.50 -10.24
N LYS A 192 -28.84 18.53 -10.34
CA LYS A 192 -29.48 18.13 -11.61
C LYS A 192 -30.82 18.84 -11.73
N THR A 193 -31.09 19.44 -12.88
CA THR A 193 -32.45 19.89 -13.21
C THR A 193 -33.19 18.72 -13.84
N LYS A 194 -34.33 18.34 -13.26
CA LYS A 194 -35.23 17.32 -13.79
C LYS A 194 -35.98 17.88 -15.02
N PRO A 195 -36.54 17.00 -15.89
CA PRO A 195 -37.31 17.43 -17.07
C PRO A 195 -38.51 18.34 -16.75
N ASP A 196 -39.05 18.25 -15.53
CA ASP A 196 -40.16 19.08 -15.04
C ASP A 196 -39.70 20.47 -14.53
N GLY A 197 -38.41 20.80 -14.65
CA GLY A 197 -37.82 22.06 -14.19
C GLY A 197 -37.49 22.09 -12.69
N SER A 198 -37.85 21.06 -11.92
CA SER A 198 -37.43 20.92 -10.52
C SER A 198 -35.93 20.59 -10.45
N ALA A 199 -35.30 20.84 -9.31
CA ALA A 199 -33.89 20.56 -9.12
C ALA A 199 -33.65 19.60 -7.96
N GLU A 200 -32.83 18.58 -8.23
CA GLU A 200 -32.41 17.59 -7.26
C GLU A 200 -30.93 17.77 -6.99
N LYS A 201 -30.56 17.74 -5.70
CA LYS A 201 -29.17 17.78 -5.29
C LYS A 201 -28.74 16.37 -4.93
N PHE A 202 -27.62 15.93 -5.47
CA PHE A 202 -27.05 14.64 -5.16
C PHE A 202 -25.55 14.79 -4.88
N ASN A 203 -25.02 13.85 -4.12
CA ASN A 203 -23.61 13.78 -3.78
C ASN A 203 -22.90 12.92 -4.81
N GLN A 204 -21.81 13.39 -5.41
CA GLN A 204 -20.95 12.58 -6.28
C GLN A 204 -19.53 12.48 -5.69
N PRO A 205 -18.76 11.44 -6.04
CA PRO A 205 -17.34 11.37 -5.73
C PRO A 205 -16.58 12.55 -6.35
N GLY A 206 -15.85 13.31 -5.53
CA GLY A 206 -14.96 14.37 -5.96
C GLY A 206 -13.49 13.99 -5.87
N GLN A 207 -12.63 14.99 -5.68
CA GLN A 207 -11.18 14.83 -5.57
C GLN A 207 -10.78 13.86 -4.44
N LEU A 208 -9.78 13.01 -4.74
CA LEU A 208 -9.11 12.15 -3.77
C LEU A 208 -7.82 12.83 -3.28
N TYR A 209 -7.67 12.93 -1.96
CA TYR A 209 -6.52 13.52 -1.29
C TYR A 209 -5.64 12.43 -0.67
N PHE A 210 -4.33 12.71 -0.53
CA PHE A 210 -3.34 11.85 0.12
C PHE A 210 -3.12 10.44 -0.50
N SER A 211 -3.61 10.17 -1.72
CA SER A 211 -3.53 8.82 -2.32
C SER A 211 -2.10 8.27 -2.35
N GLY A 212 -1.17 9.02 -2.95
CA GLY A 212 0.23 8.58 -3.04
C GLY A 212 0.93 8.48 -1.68
N LEU A 213 0.61 9.38 -0.74
CA LEU A 213 1.21 9.34 0.60
C LEU A 213 0.74 8.11 1.39
N ASP A 214 -0.54 7.76 1.28
CA ASP A 214 -1.09 6.56 1.91
C ASP A 214 -0.45 5.28 1.37
N GLU A 215 -0.35 5.15 0.04
CA GLU A 215 0.32 4.00 -0.60
C GLU A 215 1.80 3.90 -0.20
N ALA A 216 2.51 5.02 -0.08
CA ALA A 216 3.88 5.02 0.41
C ALA A 216 3.99 4.52 1.85
N ILE A 217 3.07 4.92 2.74
CA ILE A 217 3.06 4.45 4.14
C ILE A 217 2.78 2.95 4.18
N ILE A 218 1.80 2.48 3.41
CA ILE A 218 1.43 1.06 3.35
C ILE A 218 2.57 0.22 2.79
N GLU A 219 3.16 0.62 1.66
CA GLU A 219 4.26 -0.10 1.04
C GLU A 219 5.51 -0.14 1.93
N LYS A 220 5.88 0.98 2.57
CA LYS A 220 6.99 0.98 3.53
C LYS A 220 6.72 0.11 4.75
N SER A 221 5.47 0.08 5.22
CA SER A 221 5.07 -0.81 6.32
C SER A 221 5.14 -2.27 5.89
N ALA A 222 4.65 -2.63 4.71
CA ALA A 222 4.72 -3.98 4.16
C ALA A 222 6.16 -4.47 4.01
N LEU A 223 7.02 -3.65 3.41
CA LEU A 223 8.44 -3.94 3.23
C LEU A 223 9.19 -4.05 4.57
N HIS A 224 8.84 -3.22 5.55
CA HIS A 224 9.38 -3.32 6.90
C HIS A 224 8.97 -4.64 7.57
N ILE A 225 7.70 -5.04 7.42
CA ILE A 225 7.18 -6.31 7.95
C ILE A 225 7.91 -7.48 7.31
N VAL A 226 7.96 -7.53 5.97
CA VAL A 226 8.65 -8.59 5.20
C VAL A 226 10.10 -8.80 5.66
N ARG A 227 10.82 -7.70 5.92
CA ARG A 227 12.26 -7.76 6.26
C ARG A 227 12.57 -8.02 7.73
N ASN A 228 11.72 -7.56 8.65
CA ASN A 228 12.11 -7.44 10.06
C ASN A 228 11.30 -8.34 11.00
N TYR A 229 10.23 -8.97 10.52
CA TYR A 229 9.42 -9.86 11.33
C TYR A 229 9.75 -11.30 10.98
N ASP A 230 9.59 -12.21 11.95
CA ASP A 230 9.78 -13.64 11.74
C ASP A 230 8.62 -14.23 10.94
N LEU A 231 8.58 -13.83 9.67
CA LEU A 231 7.66 -14.31 8.66
C LEU A 231 8.09 -15.67 8.11
N ILE A 232 9.38 -15.98 8.24
CA ILE A 232 10.02 -16.98 7.44
C ILE A 232 10.52 -18.15 8.29
N SER A 233 9.56 -18.95 8.76
CA SER A 233 9.86 -20.26 9.35
C SER A 233 10.35 -21.30 8.33
N LYS A 234 10.30 -21.01 7.01
CA LYS A 234 10.79 -21.88 5.94
C LYS A 234 12.20 -21.44 5.54
N PRO A 235 13.25 -22.26 5.74
CA PRO A 235 14.61 -21.89 5.38
C PRO A 235 14.77 -21.36 3.94
N GLU A 236 13.99 -21.90 2.99
CA GLU A 236 14.05 -21.56 1.56
C GLU A 236 13.60 -20.12 1.29
N LEU A 237 12.52 -19.68 1.93
CA LEU A 237 12.07 -18.29 1.79
C LEU A 237 13.05 -17.32 2.47
N ARG A 238 13.76 -17.78 3.50
CA ARG A 238 14.74 -16.93 4.20
C ARG A 238 15.96 -16.76 3.32
N ASP A 239 16.43 -17.85 2.73
CA ASP A 239 17.48 -17.85 1.71
C ASP A 239 17.10 -16.94 0.53
N GLU A 240 15.86 -17.05 0.04
CA GLU A 240 15.37 -16.22 -1.05
C GLU A 240 15.37 -14.73 -0.69
N LEU A 241 14.91 -14.34 0.51
CA LEU A 241 14.96 -12.95 0.97
C LEU A 241 16.40 -12.45 1.17
N GLU A 242 17.27 -13.27 1.75
CA GLU A 242 18.69 -12.95 1.94
C GLU A 242 19.38 -12.74 0.58
N LYS A 243 19.13 -13.63 -0.39
CA LYS A 243 19.64 -13.51 -1.77
C LYS A 243 19.04 -12.31 -2.52
N SER A 244 17.77 -11.97 -2.27
CA SER A 244 17.13 -10.75 -2.76
C SER A 244 17.89 -9.50 -2.30
N GLU A 245 18.26 -9.43 -1.02
CA GLU A 245 19.06 -8.33 -0.48
C GLU A 245 20.50 -8.31 -1.00
N LEU A 246 21.13 -9.48 -1.19
CA LEU A 246 22.46 -9.58 -1.79
C LEU A 246 22.47 -9.09 -3.24
N LEU A 247 21.51 -9.56 -4.04
CA LEU A 247 21.36 -9.18 -5.44
C LEU A 247 21.10 -7.67 -5.57
N ARG A 248 20.18 -7.13 -4.77
CA ARG A 248 19.89 -5.69 -4.71
C ARG A 248 21.14 -4.87 -4.42
N LYS A 249 21.92 -5.25 -3.40
CA LYS A 249 23.18 -4.57 -3.05
C LYS A 249 24.23 -4.68 -4.16
N ALA A 250 24.34 -5.82 -4.82
CA ALA A 250 25.25 -6.00 -5.94
C ALA A 250 24.86 -5.11 -7.13
N MET A 251 23.57 -5.02 -7.46
CA MET A 251 23.05 -4.11 -8.48
C MET A 251 23.33 -2.64 -8.13
N MET A 252 23.13 -2.22 -6.87
CA MET A 252 23.46 -0.87 -6.44
C MET A 252 24.95 -0.55 -6.58
N ALA A 253 25.82 -1.45 -6.09
CA ALA A 253 27.27 -1.28 -6.23
C ALA A 253 27.70 -1.18 -7.70
N ARG A 254 27.00 -1.89 -8.60
CA ARG A 254 27.21 -1.79 -10.04
C ARG A 254 26.81 -0.43 -10.59
N LEU A 255 25.66 0.11 -10.18
CA LEU A 255 25.23 1.46 -10.55
C LEU A 255 26.22 2.52 -10.05
N GLU A 256 26.67 2.42 -8.80
CA GLU A 256 27.69 3.33 -8.23
C GLU A 256 29.00 3.29 -9.03
N TYR A 257 29.44 2.10 -9.45
CA TYR A 257 30.61 1.95 -10.32
C TYR A 257 30.38 2.66 -11.67
N ASN A 258 29.21 2.48 -12.28
CA ASN A 258 28.87 3.14 -13.54
C ASN A 258 28.88 4.68 -13.41
N PHE A 259 28.35 5.21 -12.29
CA PHE A 259 28.42 6.64 -11.99
C PHE A 259 29.87 7.12 -11.85
N LYS A 260 30.72 6.39 -11.13
CA LYS A 260 32.14 6.79 -10.94
C LYS A 260 32.95 6.76 -12.23
N GLU A 261 32.76 5.74 -13.07
CA GLU A 261 33.58 5.55 -14.27
C GLU A 261 33.11 6.37 -15.48
N ARG A 262 31.81 6.64 -15.56
CA ARG A 262 31.18 7.20 -16.77
C ARG A 262 30.27 8.39 -16.51
N GLY A 263 30.04 8.77 -15.24
CA GLY A 263 29.12 9.84 -14.87
C GLY A 263 29.41 11.16 -15.58
N ASP A 264 30.68 11.58 -15.61
CA ASP A 264 31.10 12.83 -16.28
C ASP A 264 30.85 12.84 -17.81
N LYS A 265 30.58 11.67 -18.41
CA LYS A 265 30.32 11.49 -19.85
C LYS A 265 28.86 11.17 -20.14
N MET A 266 28.03 11.04 -19.11
CA MET A 266 26.59 10.78 -19.26
C MET A 266 25.86 12.08 -19.57
N SER A 267 24.76 11.98 -20.34
CA SER A 267 23.84 13.11 -20.44
C SER A 267 23.08 13.27 -19.12
N ASP A 268 22.47 14.44 -18.93
CA ASP A 268 21.62 14.70 -17.77
C ASP A 268 20.44 13.71 -17.72
N GLU A 269 19.88 13.33 -18.88
CA GLU A 269 18.82 12.34 -18.95
C GLU A 269 19.30 10.96 -18.50
N ALA A 270 20.45 10.50 -19.00
CA ALA A 270 21.01 9.20 -18.60
C ALA A 270 21.35 9.15 -17.11
N THR A 271 21.89 10.26 -16.58
CA THR A 271 22.19 10.42 -15.14
C THR A 271 20.92 10.37 -14.30
N ASN A 272 19.86 11.07 -14.73
CA ASN A 272 18.57 11.07 -14.04
C ASN A 272 17.91 9.69 -14.04
N GLU A 273 17.94 8.95 -15.15
CA GLU A 273 17.37 7.61 -15.21
C GLU A 273 18.11 6.62 -14.30
N LEU A 274 19.44 6.60 -14.31
CA LEU A 274 20.20 5.75 -13.39
C LEU A 274 19.98 6.14 -11.92
N THR A 275 19.80 7.43 -11.65
CA THR A 275 19.53 7.91 -10.29
C THR A 275 18.18 7.39 -9.78
N LYS A 276 17.14 7.38 -10.64
CA LYS A 276 15.84 6.79 -10.29
C LYS A 276 15.96 5.30 -9.99
N ILE A 277 16.70 4.55 -10.83
CA ILE A 277 16.96 3.11 -10.61
C ILE A 277 17.70 2.89 -9.29
N TYR A 278 18.75 3.68 -9.03
CA TYR A 278 19.50 3.59 -7.78
C TYR A 278 18.58 3.81 -6.58
N PHE A 279 17.74 4.86 -6.58
CA PHE A 279 16.79 5.11 -5.49
C PHE A 279 15.73 4.00 -5.35
N HIS A 280 15.28 3.42 -6.47
CA HIS A 280 14.37 2.27 -6.44
C HIS A 280 15.00 1.07 -5.71
N LEU A 281 16.30 0.84 -5.87
CA LEU A 281 17.01 -0.22 -5.16
C LEU A 281 17.38 0.19 -3.72
N ASP A 282 17.86 1.42 -3.50
CA ASP A 282 18.47 1.88 -2.24
C ASP A 282 17.46 2.04 -1.11
N LEU A 283 16.28 2.61 -1.39
CA LEU A 283 15.25 2.91 -0.39
C LEU A 283 14.57 1.66 0.19
N GLN A 284 15.24 0.50 0.10
CA GLN A 284 14.70 -0.81 0.43
C GLN A 284 13.36 -0.99 -0.27
N SER A 285 13.24 -0.45 -1.48
CA SER A 285 11.95 -0.11 -2.05
C SER A 285 11.35 -1.31 -2.78
N VAL A 286 12.14 -2.34 -3.05
CA VAL A 286 11.74 -3.50 -3.82
C VAL A 286 12.12 -4.79 -3.08
N ILE A 287 11.33 -5.82 -3.33
CA ILE A 287 11.69 -7.21 -3.09
C ILE A 287 11.82 -7.84 -4.47
N LEU A 288 12.94 -8.50 -4.75
CA LEU A 288 13.24 -9.11 -6.04
C LEU A 288 12.76 -10.57 -6.01
N PRO A 289 11.71 -10.95 -6.77
CA PRO A 289 11.28 -12.35 -6.93
C PRO A 289 12.30 -13.14 -7.75
N GLU A 290 12.38 -14.46 -7.57
CA GLU A 290 13.38 -15.32 -8.22
C GLU A 290 14.85 -14.90 -7.96
N ALA A 291 15.10 -14.08 -6.95
CA ALA A 291 16.43 -13.62 -6.60
C ALA A 291 17.37 -14.77 -6.25
N GLY A 292 16.89 -15.87 -5.68
CA GLY A 292 17.72 -17.01 -5.35
C GLY A 292 18.33 -17.66 -6.59
N ARG A 293 17.50 -17.90 -7.60
CA ARG A 293 17.95 -18.41 -8.91
C ARG A 293 18.94 -17.46 -9.57
N LEU A 294 18.61 -16.16 -9.63
CA LEU A 294 19.47 -15.18 -10.28
C LEU A 294 20.79 -14.95 -9.53
N TRP A 295 20.77 -14.97 -8.20
CA TRP A 295 21.98 -14.87 -7.40
C TRP A 295 22.91 -16.07 -7.64
N ASP A 296 22.36 -17.29 -7.64
CA ASP A 296 23.14 -18.50 -7.91
C ASP A 296 23.74 -18.50 -9.33
N GLU A 297 23.00 -17.99 -10.32
CA GLU A 297 23.50 -17.78 -11.69
C GLU A 297 24.61 -16.73 -11.75
N TYR A 298 24.46 -15.61 -11.03
CA TYR A 298 25.48 -14.58 -10.91
C TYR A 298 26.78 -15.14 -10.31
N GLU A 299 26.70 -15.96 -9.25
CA GLU A 299 27.89 -16.57 -8.66
C GLU A 299 28.55 -17.57 -9.61
N LYS A 300 27.76 -18.42 -10.29
CA LYS A 300 28.26 -19.38 -11.29
C LYS A 300 28.90 -18.71 -12.51
N SER A 301 28.47 -17.49 -12.85
CA SER A 301 29.07 -16.71 -13.94
C SER A 301 30.48 -16.19 -13.62
N GLY A 302 30.98 -16.42 -12.40
CA GLY A 302 32.21 -15.78 -11.92
C GLY A 302 31.99 -14.31 -11.57
N ARG A 303 30.74 -13.94 -11.22
CA ARG A 303 30.31 -12.58 -10.90
C ARG A 303 30.49 -11.59 -12.06
N ASP A 304 30.14 -12.02 -13.27
CA ASP A 304 30.20 -11.20 -14.47
C ASP A 304 29.36 -9.91 -14.30
N PRO A 305 29.96 -8.71 -14.43
CA PRO A 305 29.21 -7.45 -14.38
C PRO A 305 28.07 -7.36 -15.39
N SER A 306 28.18 -8.01 -16.56
CA SER A 306 27.13 -8.00 -17.58
C SER A 306 25.82 -8.63 -17.08
N PHE A 307 25.92 -9.60 -16.16
CA PHE A 307 24.76 -10.22 -15.53
C PHE A 307 23.98 -9.19 -14.71
N LEU A 308 24.67 -8.36 -13.93
CA LEU A 308 24.02 -7.34 -13.10
C LEU A 308 23.34 -6.26 -13.96
N GLU A 309 23.93 -5.89 -15.10
CA GLU A 309 23.28 -4.96 -16.04
C GLU A 309 21.97 -5.55 -16.59
N ASN A 310 21.98 -6.84 -16.94
CA ASN A 310 20.77 -7.54 -17.39
C ASN A 310 19.73 -7.64 -16.26
N ALA A 311 20.15 -7.91 -15.02
CA ALA A 311 19.26 -7.94 -13.86
C ALA A 311 18.66 -6.56 -13.55
N ILE A 312 19.46 -5.48 -13.65
CA ILE A 312 18.98 -4.09 -13.55
C ILE A 312 17.94 -3.80 -14.61
N SER A 313 18.22 -4.15 -15.87
CA SER A 313 17.23 -4.01 -16.93
C SER A 313 15.99 -4.87 -16.66
N PHE A 314 16.13 -6.06 -16.10
CA PHE A 314 15.00 -6.95 -15.85
C PHE A 314 14.04 -6.43 -14.77
N TYR A 315 14.57 -5.98 -13.63
CA TYR A 315 13.76 -5.53 -12.49
C TYR A 315 13.37 -4.06 -12.55
N CYS A 316 14.18 -3.23 -13.19
CA CYS A 316 14.05 -1.78 -13.16
C CYS A 316 13.69 -1.17 -14.52
N ASP A 317 13.37 -1.97 -15.54
CA ASP A 317 12.82 -1.45 -16.79
C ASP A 317 11.43 -0.83 -16.56
N TYR A 318 11.40 0.51 -16.53
CA TYR A 318 10.21 1.35 -16.39
C TYR A 318 9.22 1.25 -17.57
N GLN A 319 9.58 0.59 -18.67
CA GLN A 319 8.70 0.34 -19.81
C GLN A 319 7.96 -1.01 -19.73
N GLY A 320 8.31 -1.89 -18.78
CA GLY A 320 7.82 -3.27 -18.71
C GLY A 320 6.60 -3.53 -17.80
N GLU A 321 5.87 -4.61 -18.09
CA GLU A 321 4.71 -5.10 -17.30
C GLU A 321 5.11 -5.75 -15.93
N ARG A 322 6.39 -5.69 -15.54
CA ARG A 322 6.97 -6.56 -14.50
C ARG A 322 7.25 -5.89 -13.15
N HIS A 323 6.78 -4.67 -12.91
CA HIS A 323 7.00 -4.01 -11.62
C HIS A 323 6.34 -4.79 -10.45
N LEU A 324 7.16 -5.09 -9.44
CA LEU A 324 6.77 -5.52 -8.09
C LEU A 324 7.33 -4.48 -7.11
N SER A 325 6.92 -3.23 -7.30
CA SER A 325 6.78 -2.20 -6.27
C SER A 325 6.53 -0.86 -6.99
N GLY A 326 5.29 -0.40 -6.94
CA GLY A 326 4.93 0.97 -7.28
C GLY A 326 5.47 1.92 -6.20
N TYR A 327 5.26 3.21 -6.41
CA TYR A 327 5.41 4.23 -5.37
C TYR A 327 6.85 4.70 -5.03
N VAL A 328 7.84 4.55 -5.92
CA VAL A 328 9.22 5.05 -5.65
C VAL A 328 9.22 6.54 -5.35
N GLU A 329 8.53 7.33 -6.17
CA GLU A 329 8.45 8.78 -6.01
C GLU A 329 7.73 9.14 -4.71
N GLU A 330 6.64 8.45 -4.40
CA GLU A 330 5.83 8.65 -3.20
C GLU A 330 6.58 8.25 -1.92
N LYS A 331 7.33 7.12 -1.95
CA LYS A 331 8.21 6.69 -0.86
C LYS A 331 9.32 7.72 -0.62
N PHE A 332 9.93 8.22 -1.69
CA PHE A 332 10.93 9.28 -1.59
C PHE A 332 10.35 10.56 -0.99
N LYS A 333 9.16 10.98 -1.43
CA LYS A 333 8.44 12.15 -0.87
C LYS A 333 8.15 11.95 0.62
N LEU A 334 7.69 10.76 1.03
CA LEU A 334 7.46 10.42 2.44
C LEU A 334 8.76 10.47 3.26
N ASP A 335 9.86 9.95 2.74
CA ASP A 335 11.16 9.97 3.42
C ASP A 335 11.71 11.38 3.59
N ASN A 336 11.69 12.17 2.52
CA ASN A 336 12.08 13.58 2.59
C ASN A 336 11.20 14.36 3.58
N LEU A 337 9.88 14.14 3.55
CA LEU A 337 8.96 14.75 4.51
C LEU A 337 9.28 14.35 5.96
N THR A 338 9.56 13.08 6.21
CA THR A 338 9.94 12.55 7.53
C THR A 338 11.25 13.18 8.03
N VAL A 339 12.27 13.27 7.17
CA VAL A 339 13.57 13.89 7.49
C VAL A 339 13.40 15.38 7.78
N LYS A 340 12.62 16.11 6.98
CA LYS A 340 12.36 17.54 7.18
C LYS A 340 11.56 17.82 8.45
N ILE A 341 10.57 16.97 8.78
CA ILE A 341 9.85 17.07 10.05
C ILE A 341 10.80 16.86 11.23
N TYR A 342 11.62 15.82 11.18
CA TYR A 342 12.59 15.53 12.23
C TYR A 342 13.57 16.68 12.44
N SER A 343 14.15 17.22 11.37
CA SER A 343 15.14 18.31 11.46
C SER A 343 14.54 19.64 11.91
N LYS A 344 13.30 19.97 11.53
CA LYS A 344 12.61 21.21 11.94
C LYS A 344 11.99 21.13 13.35
N ASN A 345 12.00 19.97 14.00
CA ASN A 345 11.47 19.79 15.36
C ASN A 345 12.56 19.26 16.32
N PRO A 346 13.67 19.99 16.53
CA PRO A 346 14.78 19.51 17.34
C PRO A 346 14.34 19.20 18.78
N GLY A 347 14.70 18.02 19.27
CA GLY A 347 14.36 17.57 20.64
C GLY A 347 12.93 17.05 20.82
N ARG A 348 12.05 17.15 19.82
CA ARG A 348 10.69 16.57 19.88
C ARG A 348 10.68 15.07 19.62
N PHE A 349 11.61 14.59 18.79
CA PHE A 349 11.70 13.19 18.36
C PHE A 349 13.11 12.64 18.63
N SER A 350 13.18 11.39 19.07
CA SER A 350 14.44 10.67 19.30
C SER A 350 15.00 10.04 18.02
N SER A 351 14.16 9.85 17.00
CA SER A 351 14.55 9.23 15.72
C SER A 351 13.56 9.55 14.60
N LEU A 352 13.98 9.31 13.34
CA LEU A 352 13.09 9.34 12.17
C LEU A 352 11.93 8.32 12.30
N GLN A 353 12.17 7.20 13.00
CA GLN A 353 11.16 6.16 13.20
C GLN A 353 9.96 6.67 14.00
N GLU A 354 10.17 7.52 15.01
CA GLU A 354 9.08 8.11 15.79
C GLU A 354 8.18 9.00 14.91
N VAL A 355 8.78 9.72 13.96
CA VAL A 355 8.01 10.51 12.99
C VAL A 355 7.21 9.58 12.07
N ALA A 356 7.84 8.54 11.52
CA ALA A 356 7.17 7.57 10.65
C ALA A 356 5.99 6.85 11.35
N VAL A 357 6.12 6.55 12.65
CA VAL A 357 5.04 5.96 13.45
C VAL A 357 3.79 6.85 13.50
N ILE A 358 3.94 8.18 13.52
CA ILE A 358 2.78 9.11 13.51
C ILE A 358 1.99 8.99 12.20
N PHE A 359 2.69 8.85 11.07
CA PHE A 359 2.05 8.62 9.77
C PHE A 359 1.31 7.28 9.74
N ALA A 360 1.98 6.19 10.17
CA ALA A 360 1.36 4.87 10.26
C ALA A 360 0.12 4.88 11.18
N GLN A 361 0.22 5.48 12.37
CA GLN A 361 -0.92 5.63 13.28
C GLN A 361 -2.09 6.39 12.64
N ALA A 362 -1.82 7.44 11.87
CA ALA A 362 -2.88 8.19 11.18
C ALA A 362 -3.63 7.32 10.15
N VAL A 363 -2.92 6.45 9.43
CA VAL A 363 -3.47 5.46 8.48
C VAL A 363 -4.32 4.43 9.23
N PHE A 364 -3.75 3.74 10.21
CA PHE A 364 -4.40 2.58 10.81
C PHE A 364 -5.49 2.92 11.84
N THR A 365 -5.40 4.07 12.53
CA THR A 365 -6.37 4.44 13.58
C THR A 365 -7.47 5.39 13.13
N GLY A 366 -7.32 6.02 11.96
CA GLY A 366 -8.20 7.11 11.58
C GLY A 366 -7.91 8.45 12.28
N LYS A 367 -6.96 8.52 13.23
CA LYS A 367 -6.69 9.76 13.98
C LYS A 367 -5.71 10.66 13.23
N VAL A 368 -6.22 11.47 12.29
CA VAL A 368 -5.37 12.38 11.48
C VAL A 368 -4.97 13.66 12.18
N LEU A 369 -5.69 14.08 13.22
CA LEU A 369 -5.48 15.39 13.84
C LEU A 369 -4.06 15.58 14.42
N PRO A 370 -3.45 14.59 15.09
CA PRO A 370 -2.05 14.69 15.53
C PRO A 370 -1.09 14.92 14.35
N LEU A 371 -1.26 14.19 13.24
CA LEU A 371 -0.45 14.35 12.04
C LEU A 371 -0.66 15.71 11.39
N ALA A 372 -1.91 16.16 11.26
CA ALA A 372 -2.25 17.45 10.69
C ALA A 372 -1.63 18.62 11.48
N ARG A 373 -1.71 18.56 12.82
CA ARG A 373 -1.06 19.55 13.70
C ARG A 373 0.45 19.55 13.55
N LEU A 374 1.07 18.37 13.56
CA LEU A 374 2.52 18.25 13.36
C LEU A 374 2.96 18.91 12.04
N ILE A 375 2.24 18.65 10.95
CA ILE A 375 2.56 19.23 9.64
C ILE A 375 2.35 20.75 9.64
N ASP A 376 1.22 21.25 10.12
CA ASP A 376 0.93 22.68 10.13
C ASP A 376 1.83 23.47 11.09
N GLU A 377 2.24 22.88 12.22
CA GLU A 377 3.22 23.45 13.15
C GLU A 377 4.63 23.53 12.51
N THR A 378 4.98 22.55 11.69
CA THR A 378 6.32 22.43 11.09
C THR A 378 6.48 23.31 9.84
N PHE A 379 5.45 23.36 8.99
CA PHE A 379 5.50 23.96 7.65
C PHE A 379 4.51 25.12 7.47
N GLY A 380 3.90 25.59 8.55
CA GLY A 380 2.91 26.66 8.52
C GLY A 380 1.47 26.18 8.27
N LYS A 381 0.53 27.02 8.71
CA LYS A 381 -0.91 26.72 8.69
C LYS A 381 -1.41 26.41 7.28
N GLY A 382 -2.12 25.30 7.12
CA GLY A 382 -2.69 24.87 5.84
C GLY A 382 -1.76 23.97 5.01
N SER A 383 -0.54 23.72 5.45
CA SER A 383 0.38 22.80 4.79
C SER A 383 -0.14 21.36 4.78
N PHE A 384 -0.89 20.91 5.79
CA PHE A 384 -1.54 19.59 5.75
C PHE A 384 -2.50 19.45 4.57
N ARG A 385 -3.31 20.49 4.30
CA ARG A 385 -4.22 20.50 3.15
C ARG A 385 -3.46 20.48 1.83
N ARG A 386 -2.41 21.30 1.70
CA ARG A 386 -1.57 21.35 0.49
C ARG A 386 -0.92 19.99 0.22
N LEU A 387 -0.42 19.32 1.26
CA LEU A 387 0.13 17.96 1.16
C LEU A 387 -0.93 16.98 0.64
N GLY A 388 -2.17 17.07 1.14
CA GLY A 388 -3.27 16.23 0.66
C GLY A 388 -3.60 16.44 -0.81
N GLU A 389 -3.43 17.67 -1.31
CA GLU A 389 -3.57 18.04 -2.73
C GLU A 389 -2.39 17.54 -3.60
N GLY A 390 -1.40 16.88 -3.01
CA GLY A 390 -0.21 16.38 -3.70
C GLY A 390 0.90 17.42 -3.90
N LYS A 391 0.79 18.60 -3.25
CA LYS A 391 1.82 19.65 -3.34
C LYS A 391 3.00 19.30 -2.45
N ASP A 392 4.20 19.59 -2.94
CA ASP A 392 5.41 19.52 -2.13
C ASP A 392 5.41 20.70 -1.12
N ILE A 393 5.38 20.35 0.16
CA ILE A 393 5.43 21.31 1.29
C ILE A 393 6.83 21.40 1.92
N THR A 394 7.79 20.63 1.39
CA THR A 394 9.17 20.55 1.88
C THR A 394 10.12 21.46 1.13
N ALA A 395 9.71 21.93 -0.06
CA ALA A 395 10.38 23.00 -0.77
C ALA A 395 10.34 24.27 0.09
N GLU A 396 11.51 24.87 0.32
CA GLU A 396 11.62 26.11 1.08
C GLU A 396 10.85 27.21 0.34
N GLU A 397 9.78 27.73 0.95
CA GLU A 397 9.38 29.10 0.65
C GLU A 397 10.44 29.97 1.33
N ASP A 398 11.53 30.26 0.59
CA ASP A 398 12.43 31.35 0.90
C ASP A 398 11.59 32.62 1.11
N THR A 399 11.36 32.97 2.37
CA THR A 399 10.81 34.27 2.78
C THR A 399 11.56 34.81 3.99
#